data_AF-A0A1N7BY28-F1
#
_entry.id   AF-A0A1N7BY28-F1
#
_cell.length_a   1.000
_cell.length_b   1.000
_cell.length_c   1.000
_cell.angle_alpha   90.00
_cell.angle_beta   90.00
_cell.angle_gamma   90.00
#
_symmetry.space_group_name_H-M   'P 1'
#
loop_
_entity.id
_entity.type
_entity.pdbx_description
1 polymer ?
#
loop_
_entity_poly.entity_id
_entity_poly.type
_entity_poly.pdbx_seq_one_letter_code
_entity_poly.pdbx_strand_id
1 'polypeptide(L)'
;MSAFRPFRTARITLALALLAETAAVFAGPAFPRRKDGLWEMRVETSAKGQPMTLQQCADAATDRLLQEQGASRQAEARKPTNCQEDMRSEVGRVLTHKEVCKLPDTTMTRLTVVTGDMNSSYRVSSHTTYAPPRPKQEEGDMTMEAQWKGACPAGMRPGDMVLPGGMKMNVVEMQRMAAPMGAAAAAGRAPSQAEIQRMMGQMQQSMSPEDMRRMAAEMQKAMPAGAGK
;
A
#
# COMPACT_ATOMS: atom_id res chain seq x y z
N MET A 1 -15.78 86.48 -27.57
CA MET A 1 -14.65 86.23 -26.64
C MET A 1 -15.04 85.05 -25.75
N SER A 2 -14.05 84.20 -25.45
CA SER A 2 -14.10 82.96 -24.66
C SER A 2 -14.68 81.71 -25.34
N ALA A 3 -13.74 80.95 -25.91
CA ALA A 3 -13.88 79.55 -26.30
C ALA A 3 -13.52 78.65 -25.11
N PHE A 4 -14.30 77.60 -24.83
CA PHE A 4 -13.86 76.50 -23.97
C PHE A 4 -14.33 75.15 -24.55
N ARG A 5 -13.36 74.23 -24.65
CA ARG A 5 -13.43 72.93 -25.34
C ARG A 5 -14.17 71.87 -24.51
N PRO A 6 -14.80 70.86 -25.14
CA PRO A 6 -15.38 69.72 -24.43
C PRO A 6 -14.28 68.75 -23.95
N PHE A 7 -14.23 68.47 -22.66
CA PHE A 7 -13.36 67.42 -22.11
C PHE A 7 -14.00 66.04 -22.31
N ARG A 8 -13.18 65.17 -22.88
CA ARG A 8 -13.49 63.79 -23.24
C ARG A 8 -13.66 62.93 -21.99
N THR A 9 -14.67 62.07 -22.03
CA THR A 9 -14.87 60.89 -21.19
C THR A 9 -13.58 60.08 -21.01
N ALA A 10 -13.11 59.94 -19.78
CA ALA A 10 -12.16 58.90 -19.38
C ALA A 10 -12.91 57.87 -18.52
N ARG A 11 -13.28 56.74 -19.14
CA ARG A 11 -13.78 55.57 -18.42
C ARG A 11 -12.59 54.91 -17.72
N ILE A 12 -12.55 54.99 -16.40
CA ILE A 12 -11.60 54.24 -15.58
C ILE A 12 -12.14 52.82 -15.45
N THR A 13 -11.63 51.91 -16.28
CA THR A 13 -11.88 50.47 -16.15
C THR A 13 -10.98 49.93 -15.02
N LEU A 14 -11.57 49.76 -13.84
CA LEU A 14 -10.93 49.09 -12.70
C LEU A 14 -10.80 47.60 -13.01
N ALA A 15 -9.61 47.13 -13.34
CA ALA A 15 -9.32 45.72 -13.53
C ALA A 15 -9.29 45.02 -12.16
N LEU A 16 -10.37 44.31 -11.83
CA LEU A 16 -10.46 43.44 -10.66
C LEU A 16 -9.71 42.13 -10.98
N ALA A 17 -8.44 42.04 -10.59
CA ALA A 17 -7.69 40.80 -10.63
C ALA A 17 -8.24 39.85 -9.55
N LEU A 18 -9.02 38.84 -9.95
CA LEU A 18 -9.40 37.74 -9.07
C LEU A 18 -8.15 36.95 -8.70
N LEU A 19 -7.68 37.13 -7.46
CA LEU A 19 -6.83 36.17 -6.78
C LEU A 19 -7.65 34.90 -6.55
N ALA A 20 -7.51 33.92 -7.45
CA ALA A 20 -7.93 32.56 -7.18
C ALA A 20 -6.92 31.95 -6.19
N GLU A 21 -7.18 32.13 -4.90
CA GLU A 21 -6.51 31.36 -3.85
C GLU A 21 -6.94 29.89 -4.02
N THR A 22 -6.10 29.10 -4.69
CA THR A 22 -6.19 27.65 -4.60
C THR A 22 -5.85 27.28 -3.16
N ALA A 23 -6.88 27.04 -2.36
CA ALA A 23 -6.74 26.36 -1.08
C ALA A 23 -6.13 24.97 -1.36
N ALA A 24 -4.81 24.87 -1.22
CA ALA A 24 -4.14 23.59 -1.16
C ALA A 24 -4.65 22.91 0.11
N VAL A 25 -5.55 21.94 -0.06
CA VAL A 25 -5.89 20.99 0.99
C VAL A 25 -4.57 20.31 1.35
N PHE A 26 -4.00 20.70 2.49
CA PHE A 26 -2.82 20.04 3.04
C PHE A 26 -3.30 18.70 3.57
N ALA A 27 -3.38 17.71 2.69
CA ALA A 27 -3.34 16.32 3.13
C ALA A 27 -2.07 16.17 3.97
N GLY A 28 -2.18 15.57 5.16
CA GLY A 28 -1.02 15.26 5.98
C GLY A 28 0.04 14.47 5.19
N PRO A 29 1.24 14.29 5.74
CA PRO A 29 2.30 13.57 5.03
C PRO A 29 1.75 12.23 4.54
N ALA A 30 1.91 11.97 3.25
CA ALA A 30 1.46 10.74 2.62
C ALA A 30 2.68 10.04 2.03
N PHE A 31 2.55 8.74 1.81
CA PHE A 31 3.58 8.03 1.07
C PHE A 31 3.70 8.63 -0.33
N PRO A 32 4.90 9.03 -0.77
CA PRO A 32 5.06 9.62 -2.09
C PRO A 32 4.72 8.58 -3.18
N ARG A 33 4.03 9.03 -4.22
CA ARG A 33 3.62 8.17 -5.34
C ARG A 33 4.83 7.67 -6.13
N ARG A 34 4.81 6.39 -6.49
CA ARG A 34 5.77 5.78 -7.42
C ARG A 34 5.46 6.10 -8.88
N LYS A 35 6.50 6.22 -9.69
CA LYS A 35 6.37 6.28 -11.15
C LYS A 35 5.70 5.01 -11.68
N ASP A 36 4.85 5.18 -12.70
CA ASP A 36 4.16 4.06 -13.34
C ASP A 36 5.17 3.11 -14.00
N GLY A 37 4.90 1.81 -13.90
CA GLY A 37 5.72 0.76 -14.50
C GLY A 37 6.05 -0.39 -13.56
N LEU A 38 6.99 -1.21 -13.98
CA LEU A 38 7.47 -2.37 -13.26
C LEU A 38 8.46 -1.94 -12.17
N TRP A 39 8.19 -2.35 -10.94
CA TRP A 39 9.06 -2.21 -9.78
C TRP A 39 9.51 -3.59 -9.31
N GLU A 40 10.81 -3.73 -9.09
CA GLU A 40 11.39 -4.87 -8.40
C GLU A 40 11.73 -4.46 -6.97
N MET A 41 11.26 -5.23 -5.99
CA MET A 41 11.46 -4.96 -4.58
C MET A 41 12.15 -6.15 -3.93
N ARG A 42 13.30 -5.90 -3.31
CA ARG A 42 14.03 -6.86 -2.50
C ARG A 42 13.80 -6.52 -1.03
N VAL A 43 13.27 -7.47 -0.26
CA VAL A 43 12.98 -7.32 1.17
C VAL A 43 13.90 -8.23 1.96
N GLU A 44 14.52 -7.68 2.99
CA GLU A 44 15.35 -8.39 3.96
C GLU A 44 14.80 -8.13 5.35
N THR A 45 14.79 -9.15 6.19
CA THR A 45 14.32 -9.06 7.58
C THR A 45 15.36 -9.64 8.52
N SER A 46 15.45 -9.14 9.75
CA SER A 46 16.34 -9.70 10.78
C SER A 46 15.99 -11.14 11.18
N ALA A 47 14.72 -11.55 11.00
CA ALA A 47 14.30 -12.93 11.20
C ALA A 47 15.04 -13.88 10.25
N LYS A 48 15.43 -15.07 10.75
CA LYS A 48 16.15 -16.10 9.97
C LYS A 48 15.36 -16.48 8.70
N GLY A 49 15.75 -15.90 7.57
CA GLY A 49 15.12 -16.12 6.27
C GLY A 49 15.99 -15.58 5.14
N GLN A 50 15.83 -16.12 3.94
CA GLN A 50 16.50 -15.56 2.77
C GLN A 50 15.80 -14.27 2.34
N PRO A 51 16.56 -13.25 1.89
CA PRO A 51 15.99 -12.11 1.19
C PRO A 51 15.01 -12.53 0.10
N MET A 52 13.84 -11.89 0.10
CA MET A 52 12.80 -12.17 -0.89
C MET A 52 12.76 -11.06 -1.93
N THR A 53 12.69 -11.44 -3.21
CA THR A 53 12.45 -10.49 -4.30
C THR A 53 11.04 -10.69 -4.83
N LEU A 54 10.32 -9.59 -5.00
CA LEU A 54 9.02 -9.57 -5.65
C LEU A 54 8.98 -8.47 -6.71
N GLN A 55 8.17 -8.67 -7.73
CA GLN A 55 7.96 -7.68 -8.78
C GLN A 55 6.52 -7.19 -8.75
N GLN A 56 6.32 -5.93 -9.09
CA GLN A 56 5.01 -5.31 -9.11
C GLN A 56 4.89 -4.38 -10.31
N CYS A 57 3.84 -4.56 -11.10
CA CYS A 57 3.39 -3.53 -12.04
C CYS A 57 2.49 -2.54 -11.29
N ALA A 58 2.86 -1.26 -11.29
CA ALA A 58 2.12 -0.19 -10.64
C ALA A 58 1.67 0.87 -11.63
N ASP A 59 0.45 1.35 -11.45
CA ASP A 59 -0.03 2.62 -11.98
C ASP A 59 -0.49 3.53 -10.83
N ALA A 60 -0.94 4.76 -11.14
CA ALA A 60 -1.41 5.69 -10.12
C ALA A 60 -2.52 5.11 -9.21
N ALA A 61 -3.45 4.34 -9.77
CA ALA A 61 -4.60 3.83 -9.03
C ALA A 61 -4.20 2.65 -8.13
N THR A 62 -3.41 1.72 -8.67
CA THR A 62 -2.97 0.51 -7.98
C THR A 62 -1.86 0.78 -6.97
N ASP A 63 -1.02 1.79 -7.20
CA ASP A 63 -0.05 2.29 -6.21
C ASP A 63 -0.77 2.89 -5.01
N ARG A 64 -1.73 3.79 -5.25
CA ARG A 64 -2.57 4.37 -4.20
C ARG A 64 -3.30 3.28 -3.42
N LEU A 65 -3.89 2.31 -4.12
CA LEU A 65 -4.62 1.23 -3.48
C LEU A 65 -3.72 0.40 -2.55
N LEU A 66 -2.49 0.09 -2.98
CA LEU A 66 -1.54 -0.62 -2.12
C LEU A 66 -1.16 0.16 -0.87
N GLN A 67 -0.91 1.46 -1.01
CA GLN A 67 -0.60 2.32 0.11
C GLN A 67 -1.78 2.36 1.11
N GLU A 68 -3.01 2.51 0.61
CA GLU A 68 -4.22 2.49 1.42
C GLU A 68 -4.45 1.14 2.10
N GLN A 69 -4.21 0.02 1.41
CA GLN A 69 -4.29 -1.33 2.01
C GLN A 69 -3.22 -1.55 3.07
N GLY A 70 -2.00 -1.08 2.84
CA GLY A 70 -0.91 -1.11 3.83
C GLY A 70 -1.31 -0.33 5.08
N ALA A 71 -1.77 0.91 4.90
CA ALA A 71 -2.24 1.77 5.98
C ALA A 71 -3.45 1.16 6.73
N SER A 72 -4.42 0.60 6.01
CA SER A 72 -5.62 -0.01 6.62
C SER A 72 -5.27 -1.25 7.44
N ARG A 73 -4.41 -2.14 6.94
CA ARG A 73 -3.95 -3.31 7.71
C ARG A 73 -3.22 -2.90 8.98
N GLN A 74 -2.39 -1.85 8.90
CA GLN A 74 -1.76 -1.29 10.08
C GLN A 74 -2.80 -0.70 11.04
N ALA A 75 -3.77 0.08 10.55
CA ALA A 75 -4.83 0.66 11.36
C ALA A 75 -5.64 -0.40 12.12
N GLU A 76 -6.02 -1.51 11.47
CA GLU A 76 -6.72 -2.62 12.14
C GLU A 76 -5.85 -3.28 13.22
N ALA A 77 -4.56 -3.51 12.95
CA ALA A 77 -3.63 -4.03 13.95
C ALA A 77 -3.45 -3.08 15.16
N ARG A 78 -3.71 -1.78 14.99
CA ARG A 78 -3.62 -0.73 16.02
C ARG A 78 -4.87 -0.58 16.88
N LYS A 79 -6.06 -0.92 16.36
CA LYS A 79 -7.33 -0.74 17.09
C LYS A 79 -7.32 -1.32 18.51
N PRO A 80 -6.76 -2.51 18.78
CA PRO A 80 -6.72 -3.04 20.13
C PRO A 80 -5.56 -2.50 21.01
N THR A 81 -4.66 -1.65 20.49
CA THR A 81 -3.32 -1.42 21.08
C THR A 81 -2.94 0.04 21.33
N ASN A 82 -3.92 0.97 21.31
CA ASN A 82 -3.75 2.41 21.62
C ASN A 82 -2.44 2.99 21.06
N CYS A 83 -2.27 2.93 19.75
CA CYS A 83 -1.06 3.37 19.07
C CYS A 83 -1.08 4.86 18.77
N GLN A 84 0.04 5.53 19.06
CA GLN A 84 0.31 6.89 18.64
C GLN A 84 1.21 6.90 17.41
N GLU A 85 0.91 7.77 16.46
CA GLU A 85 1.63 7.89 15.21
C GLU A 85 2.16 9.31 15.00
N ASP A 86 3.37 9.39 14.47
CA ASP A 86 4.02 10.62 14.08
C ASP A 86 4.66 10.40 12.72
N MET A 87 4.18 11.12 11.72
CA MET A 87 4.69 11.03 10.37
C MET A 87 5.21 12.41 9.94
N ARG A 88 6.42 12.41 9.39
CA ARG A 88 7.11 13.60 8.89
C ARG A 88 7.57 13.33 7.47
N SER A 89 7.42 14.32 6.60
CA SER A 89 8.01 14.30 5.27
C SER A 89 8.94 15.49 5.12
N GLU A 90 10.18 15.22 4.73
CA GLU A 90 11.08 16.23 4.20
C GLU A 90 10.93 16.25 2.69
N VAL A 91 10.51 17.39 2.15
CA VAL A 91 10.20 17.70 0.73
C VAL A 91 10.62 16.58 -0.25
N GLY A 92 9.74 15.58 -0.39
CA GLY A 92 9.83 14.50 -1.39
C GLY A 92 11.01 13.53 -1.30
N ARG A 93 11.88 13.62 -0.29
CA ARG A 93 13.12 12.82 -0.20
C ARG A 93 13.15 11.84 0.95
N VAL A 94 12.55 12.21 2.08
CA VAL A 94 12.51 11.38 3.28
C VAL A 94 11.09 11.39 3.82
N LEU A 95 10.53 10.20 4.07
CA LEU A 95 9.34 10.02 4.87
C LEU A 95 9.73 9.24 6.12
N THR A 96 9.49 9.82 7.29
CA THR A 96 9.69 9.15 8.57
C THR A 96 8.34 8.89 9.21
N HIS A 97 8.09 7.66 9.60
CA HIS A 97 6.89 7.24 10.30
C HIS A 97 7.28 6.53 11.60
N LYS A 98 6.95 7.16 12.73
CA LYS A 98 7.13 6.58 14.05
C LYS A 98 5.77 6.14 14.58
N GLU A 99 5.73 4.91 15.06
CA GLU A 99 4.55 4.32 15.69
C GLU A 99 4.93 3.84 17.10
N VAL A 100 4.13 4.19 18.10
CA VAL A 100 4.29 3.75 19.48
C VAL A 100 2.99 3.12 19.95
N CYS A 101 2.97 1.80 20.12
CA CYS A 101 1.80 1.04 20.53
C CYS A 101 1.93 0.53 21.96
N LYS A 102 0.90 0.76 22.77
CA LYS A 102 0.81 0.23 24.14
C LYS A 102 0.13 -1.14 24.09
N LEU A 103 0.93 -2.18 24.24
CA LEU A 103 0.45 -3.56 24.36
C LEU A 103 0.26 -3.90 25.85
N PRO A 104 -0.50 -4.96 26.20
CA PRO A 104 -0.81 -5.28 27.61
C PRO A 104 0.42 -5.45 28.52
N ASP A 105 1.52 -5.97 27.99
CA ASP A 105 2.74 -6.36 28.72
C ASP A 105 4.01 -5.68 28.19
N THR A 106 3.91 -4.83 27.15
CA THR A 106 5.05 -4.09 26.59
C THR A 106 4.63 -2.86 25.79
N THR A 107 5.57 -1.97 25.51
CA THR A 107 5.42 -0.90 24.52
C THR A 107 6.22 -1.25 23.27
N MET A 108 5.55 -1.35 22.13
CA MET A 108 6.21 -1.48 20.84
C MET A 108 6.51 -0.09 20.28
N THR A 109 7.75 0.15 19.86
CA THR A 109 8.11 1.34 19.07
C THR A 109 8.62 0.89 17.71
N ARG A 110 8.02 1.40 16.63
CA ARG A 110 8.51 1.20 15.26
C ARG A 110 8.91 2.53 14.65
N LEU A 111 10.10 2.58 14.06
CA LEU A 111 10.57 3.69 13.24
C LEU A 111 10.77 3.20 11.81
N THR A 112 9.98 3.72 10.89
CA THR A 112 10.10 3.45 9.45
C THR A 112 10.61 4.71 8.75
N VAL A 113 11.63 4.55 7.90
CA VAL A 113 12.21 5.63 7.10
C VAL A 113 12.21 5.22 5.64
N VAL A 114 11.62 6.05 4.79
CA VAL A 114 11.63 5.91 3.34
C VAL A 114 12.56 6.97 2.76
N THR A 115 13.53 6.57 1.93
CA THR A 115 14.48 7.48 1.28
C THR A 115 14.65 7.16 -0.20
N GLY A 116 15.00 8.15 -1.00
CA GLY A 116 15.33 7.97 -2.42
C GLY A 116 14.41 8.74 -3.37
N ASP A 117 14.33 8.29 -4.61
CA ASP A 117 13.54 8.89 -5.68
C ASP A 117 12.49 7.91 -6.19
N MET A 118 11.22 8.29 -6.02
CA MET A 118 10.07 7.50 -6.46
C MET A 118 9.94 7.35 -7.98
N ASN A 119 10.83 7.97 -8.76
CA ASN A 119 10.90 7.80 -10.21
C ASN A 119 11.96 6.81 -10.69
N SER A 120 12.84 6.34 -9.80
CA SER A 120 13.98 5.51 -10.16
C SER A 120 14.26 4.40 -9.13
N SER A 121 14.61 4.75 -7.91
CA SER A 121 14.82 3.80 -6.82
C SER A 121 14.62 4.43 -5.44
N TYR A 122 14.09 3.64 -4.52
CA TYR A 122 13.90 4.05 -3.13
C TYR A 122 14.18 2.90 -2.17
N ARG A 123 14.48 3.25 -0.94
CA ARG A 123 14.72 2.32 0.17
C ARG A 123 13.69 2.58 1.26
N VAL A 124 13.21 1.52 1.87
CA VAL A 124 12.49 1.56 3.15
C VAL A 124 13.34 0.85 4.18
N SER A 125 13.56 1.47 5.33
CA SER A 125 14.09 0.79 6.51
C SER A 125 13.06 0.88 7.63
N SER A 126 12.97 -0.16 8.44
CA SER A 126 12.10 -0.20 9.60
C SER A 126 12.85 -0.86 10.75
N HIS A 127 12.81 -0.23 11.92
CA HIS A 127 13.37 -0.76 13.16
C HIS A 127 12.25 -0.86 14.20
N THR A 128 12.10 -2.02 14.84
CA THR A 128 11.02 -2.27 15.81
C THR A 128 11.60 -2.76 17.14
N THR A 129 11.28 -2.08 18.24
CA THR A 129 11.72 -2.42 19.60
C THR A 129 10.55 -2.65 20.55
N TYR A 130 10.81 -3.35 21.66
CA TYR A 130 9.83 -3.65 22.71
C TYR A 130 10.36 -3.32 24.10
N ALA A 131 9.56 -2.64 24.92
CA ALA A 131 9.92 -2.26 26.29
C ALA A 131 8.78 -2.58 27.29
N PRO A 132 8.95 -3.54 28.23
CA PRO A 132 10.11 -4.44 28.36
C PRO A 132 10.27 -5.41 27.17
N PRO A 133 11.48 -5.94 26.93
CA PRO A 133 11.72 -6.89 25.86
C PRO A 133 10.85 -8.15 25.99
N ARG A 134 10.31 -8.64 24.88
CA ARG A 134 9.49 -9.86 24.86
C ARG A 134 10.33 -11.08 24.43
N PRO A 135 10.31 -12.19 25.18
CA PRO A 135 10.96 -13.42 24.75
C PRO A 135 10.36 -13.94 23.43
N LYS A 136 11.21 -14.34 22.47
CA LYS A 136 10.84 -14.93 21.16
C LYS A 136 10.08 -14.01 20.19
N GLN A 137 9.86 -12.74 20.52
CA GLN A 137 9.59 -11.70 19.52
C GLN A 137 10.91 -10.97 19.26
N GLU A 138 11.59 -11.36 18.19
CA GLU A 138 12.81 -10.66 17.78
C GLU A 138 12.47 -9.22 17.40
N GLU A 139 13.29 -8.29 17.91
CA GLU A 139 13.33 -6.94 17.37
C GLU A 139 13.61 -7.03 15.87
N GLY A 140 12.73 -6.42 15.11
CA GLY A 140 12.59 -6.67 13.68
C GLY A 140 13.15 -5.51 12.89
N ASP A 141 14.39 -5.63 12.42
CA ASP A 141 14.87 -4.79 11.34
C ASP A 141 14.31 -5.33 10.03
N MET A 142 13.76 -4.44 9.21
CA MET A 142 13.38 -4.73 7.84
C MET A 142 14.00 -3.68 6.94
N THR A 143 14.60 -4.13 5.85
CA THR A 143 15.00 -3.26 4.75
C THR A 143 14.32 -3.71 3.48
N MET A 144 13.86 -2.76 2.69
CA MET A 144 13.36 -2.99 1.36
C MET A 144 14.06 -2.04 0.39
N GLU A 145 14.57 -2.60 -0.70
CA GLU A 145 15.11 -1.83 -1.82
C GLU A 145 14.20 -2.01 -3.02
N ALA A 146 13.76 -0.90 -3.61
CA ALA A 146 12.87 -0.88 -4.75
C ALA A 146 13.54 -0.20 -5.94
N GLN A 147 13.45 -0.81 -7.12
CA GLN A 147 14.02 -0.29 -8.37
C GLN A 147 12.98 -0.31 -9.48
N TRP A 148 12.86 0.80 -10.20
CA TRP A 148 12.03 0.89 -11.41
C TRP A 148 12.75 0.21 -12.57
N LYS A 149 12.09 -0.78 -13.17
CA LYS A 149 12.67 -1.65 -14.22
C LYS A 149 12.21 -1.29 -15.62
N GLY A 150 11.27 -0.35 -15.76
CA GLY A 150 10.70 0.03 -17.05
C GLY A 150 9.18 0.07 -17.04
N ALA A 151 8.60 0.12 -18.24
CA ALA A 151 7.17 -0.13 -18.41
C ALA A 151 6.81 -1.55 -17.95
N CYS A 152 5.54 -1.78 -17.59
CA CYS A 152 5.09 -3.12 -17.27
C CYS A 152 5.21 -4.04 -18.50
N PRO A 153 5.76 -5.26 -18.34
CA PRO A 153 5.95 -6.17 -19.46
C PRO A 153 4.61 -6.73 -19.95
N ALA A 154 4.60 -7.25 -21.18
CA ALA A 154 3.48 -8.03 -21.68
C ALA A 154 3.17 -9.19 -20.73
N GLY A 155 1.89 -9.37 -20.40
CA GLY A 155 1.46 -10.36 -19.40
C GLY A 155 1.46 -9.84 -17.96
N MET A 156 1.88 -8.60 -17.68
CA MET A 156 1.63 -7.91 -16.41
C MET A 156 0.78 -6.65 -16.63
N ARG A 157 -0.40 -6.61 -16.02
CA ARG A 157 -1.27 -5.42 -15.98
C ARG A 157 -1.06 -4.67 -14.66
N PRO A 158 -1.48 -3.39 -14.57
CA PRO A 158 -1.41 -2.64 -13.32
C PRO A 158 -2.03 -3.39 -12.14
N GLY A 159 -1.32 -3.37 -11.02
CA GLY A 159 -1.67 -4.09 -9.79
C GLY A 159 -1.22 -5.54 -9.76
N ASP A 160 -0.68 -6.10 -10.85
CA ASP A 160 -0.09 -7.44 -10.81
C ASP A 160 1.21 -7.44 -9.99
N MET A 161 1.33 -8.46 -9.14
CA MET A 161 2.49 -8.76 -8.34
C MET A 161 2.95 -10.19 -8.62
N VAL A 162 4.25 -10.39 -8.70
CA VAL A 162 4.90 -11.70 -8.79
C VAL A 162 5.72 -11.88 -7.52
N LEU A 163 5.31 -12.83 -6.69
CA LEU A 163 5.99 -13.20 -5.46
C LEU A 163 7.14 -14.19 -5.73
N PRO A 164 8.04 -14.41 -4.74
CA PRO A 164 8.96 -15.54 -4.77
C PRO A 164 8.23 -16.85 -5.12
N GLY A 165 8.84 -17.67 -5.97
CA GLY A 165 8.21 -18.89 -6.49
C GLY A 165 7.25 -18.68 -7.66
N GLY A 166 7.19 -17.47 -8.23
CA GLY A 166 6.43 -17.19 -9.46
C GLY A 166 4.92 -17.24 -9.28
N MET A 167 4.43 -17.08 -8.04
CA MET A 167 3.00 -16.90 -7.80
C MET A 167 2.62 -15.48 -8.20
N LYS A 168 1.64 -15.36 -9.09
CA LYS A 168 1.12 -14.09 -9.56
C LYS A 168 -0.21 -13.78 -8.88
N MET A 169 -0.40 -12.54 -8.45
CA MET A 169 -1.63 -12.06 -7.83
C MET A 169 -1.89 -10.60 -8.21
N ASN A 170 -3.14 -10.15 -8.16
CA ASN A 170 -3.48 -8.75 -8.42
C ASN A 170 -4.05 -8.05 -7.19
N VAL A 171 -3.56 -6.86 -6.89
CA VAL A 171 -3.97 -6.06 -5.71
C VAL A 171 -5.46 -5.75 -5.68
N VAL A 172 -6.06 -5.46 -6.83
CA VAL A 172 -7.48 -5.14 -6.94
C VAL A 172 -8.32 -6.38 -6.64
N GLU A 173 -7.89 -7.55 -7.10
CA GLU A 173 -8.56 -8.82 -6.84
C GLU A 173 -8.43 -9.22 -5.37
N MET A 174 -7.25 -9.04 -4.78
CA MET A 174 -7.05 -9.25 -3.35
C MET A 174 -7.97 -8.35 -2.51
N GLN A 175 -8.15 -7.08 -2.89
CA GLN A 175 -9.09 -6.19 -2.18
C GLN A 175 -10.51 -6.72 -2.25
N ARG A 176 -10.95 -7.16 -3.43
CA ARG A 176 -12.30 -7.69 -3.65
C ARG A 176 -12.54 -8.96 -2.83
N MET A 177 -11.53 -9.80 -2.67
CA MET A 177 -11.61 -11.01 -1.83
C MET A 177 -11.52 -10.70 -0.32
N ALA A 178 -10.71 -9.71 0.08
CA ALA A 178 -10.52 -9.35 1.48
C ALA A 178 -11.73 -8.59 2.07
N ALA A 179 -12.46 -7.82 1.26
CA ALA A 179 -13.62 -7.05 1.72
C ALA A 179 -14.72 -7.90 2.39
N PRO A 180 -15.21 -9.02 1.80
CA PRO A 180 -16.22 -9.87 2.45
C PRO A 180 -15.67 -10.60 3.69
N MET A 181 -14.39 -11.00 3.69
CA MET A 181 -13.77 -11.66 4.85
C MET A 181 -13.54 -10.68 6.01
N GLY A 182 -13.14 -9.45 5.72
CA GLY A 182 -13.00 -8.38 6.70
C GLY A 182 -14.34 -7.98 7.30
N ALA A 183 -15.41 -7.92 6.49
CA ALA A 183 -16.76 -7.69 6.98
C ALA A 183 -17.26 -8.82 7.90
N ALA A 184 -17.04 -10.08 7.53
CA ALA A 184 -17.40 -11.23 8.36
C ALA A 184 -16.61 -11.28 9.68
N ALA A 185 -15.30 -11.01 9.63
CA ALA A 185 -14.42 -10.96 10.80
C ALA A 185 -14.78 -9.78 11.73
N ALA A 186 -15.05 -8.60 11.19
CA ALA A 186 -15.49 -7.44 11.97
C ALA A 186 -16.86 -7.66 12.63
N ALA A 187 -17.72 -8.47 12.03
CA ALA A 187 -19.00 -8.89 12.61
C ALA A 187 -18.87 -10.05 13.62
N GLY A 188 -17.65 -10.56 13.87
CA GLY A 188 -17.41 -11.67 14.79
C GLY A 188 -18.15 -12.96 14.40
N ARG A 189 -18.48 -13.14 13.12
CA ARG A 189 -19.32 -14.25 12.65
C ARG A 189 -18.60 -15.05 11.58
N ALA A 190 -18.79 -16.37 11.62
CA ALA A 190 -18.41 -17.22 10.51
C ALA A 190 -19.21 -16.82 9.24
N PRO A 191 -18.57 -16.77 8.06
CA PRO A 191 -19.26 -16.49 6.82
C PRO A 191 -20.34 -17.56 6.55
N SER A 192 -21.50 -17.12 6.09
CA SER A 192 -22.60 -17.99 5.67
C SER A 192 -22.21 -18.82 4.44
N GLN A 193 -22.91 -19.93 4.20
CA GLN A 193 -22.66 -20.74 3.00
C GLN A 193 -22.85 -19.95 1.70
N ALA A 194 -23.77 -18.99 1.66
CA ALA A 194 -23.96 -18.12 0.50
C ALA A 194 -22.75 -17.19 0.29
N GLU A 195 -22.15 -16.68 1.36
CA GLU A 195 -20.91 -15.88 1.29
C GLU A 195 -19.72 -16.75 0.86
N ILE A 196 -19.62 -17.96 1.38
CA ILE A 196 -18.60 -18.94 0.96
C ILE A 196 -18.75 -19.28 -0.52
N GLN A 197 -19.97 -19.56 -1.01
CA GLN A 197 -20.22 -19.85 -2.42
C GLN A 197 -19.90 -18.66 -3.34
N ARG A 198 -20.25 -17.44 -2.93
CA ARG A 198 -19.89 -16.21 -3.67
C ARG A 198 -18.38 -16.02 -3.73
N MET A 199 -17.69 -16.24 -2.60
CA MET A 199 -16.24 -16.15 -2.52
C MET A 199 -15.57 -17.18 -3.44
N MET A 200 -16.03 -18.44 -3.40
CA MET A 200 -15.53 -19.49 -4.29
C MET A 200 -15.78 -19.19 -5.77
N GLY A 201 -16.97 -18.65 -6.10
CA GLY A 201 -17.29 -18.24 -7.47
C GLY A 201 -16.44 -17.06 -7.96
N GLN A 202 -16.18 -16.07 -7.11
CA GLN A 202 -15.29 -14.95 -7.43
C GLN A 202 -13.85 -15.40 -7.60
N MET A 203 -13.35 -16.29 -6.74
CA MET A 203 -12.01 -16.87 -6.85
C MET A 203 -11.82 -17.64 -8.16
N GLN A 204 -12.83 -18.42 -8.58
CA GLN A 204 -12.83 -19.10 -9.88
C GLN A 204 -12.83 -18.14 -11.08
N GLN A 205 -13.39 -16.94 -10.93
CA GLN A 205 -13.43 -15.92 -11.98
C GLN A 205 -12.15 -15.08 -12.05
N SER A 206 -11.43 -14.89 -10.94
CA SER A 206 -10.18 -14.12 -10.90
C SER A 206 -8.95 -14.96 -11.27
N MET A 207 -9.00 -16.28 -11.09
CA MET A 207 -7.88 -17.16 -11.43
C MET A 207 -7.91 -17.54 -12.91
N SER A 208 -6.76 -17.47 -13.57
CA SER A 208 -6.62 -18.03 -14.91
C SER A 208 -6.82 -19.56 -14.86
N PRO A 209 -7.28 -20.20 -15.96
CA PRO A 209 -7.39 -21.66 -16.02
C PRO A 209 -6.07 -22.38 -15.71
N GLU A 210 -4.94 -21.75 -16.01
CA GLU A 210 -3.59 -22.27 -15.73
C GLU A 210 -3.25 -22.19 -14.24
N ASP A 211 -3.56 -21.08 -13.58
CA ASP A 211 -3.33 -20.92 -12.14
C ASP A 211 -4.20 -21.88 -11.32
N MET A 212 -5.44 -22.13 -11.76
CA MET A 212 -6.32 -23.13 -11.15
C MET A 212 -5.73 -24.54 -11.28
N ARG A 213 -5.21 -24.91 -12.45
CA ARG A 213 -4.55 -26.22 -12.67
C ARG A 213 -3.32 -26.38 -11.80
N ARG A 214 -2.51 -25.33 -11.68
CA ARG A 214 -1.31 -25.32 -10.84
C ARG A 214 -1.65 -25.46 -9.37
N MET A 215 -2.64 -24.71 -8.88
CA MET A 215 -3.13 -24.83 -7.50
C MET A 215 -3.68 -26.23 -7.20
N ALA A 216 -4.48 -26.80 -8.11
CA ALA A 216 -5.02 -28.16 -7.96
C ALA A 216 -3.89 -29.22 -7.90
N ALA A 217 -2.85 -29.07 -8.73
CA ALA A 217 -1.69 -29.96 -8.70
C ALA A 217 -0.90 -29.86 -7.39
N GLU A 218 -0.74 -28.66 -6.84
CA GLU A 218 -0.09 -28.47 -5.53
C GLU A 218 -0.94 -29.02 -4.37
N MET A 219 -2.26 -28.84 -4.43
CA MET A 219 -3.17 -29.45 -3.45
C MET A 219 -3.12 -30.98 -3.49
N GLN A 220 -3.05 -31.59 -4.69
CA GLN A 220 -2.89 -33.03 -4.83
C GLN A 220 -1.56 -33.55 -4.24
N LYS A 221 -0.48 -32.76 -4.35
CA LYS A 221 0.82 -33.10 -3.72
C LYS A 221 0.77 -32.98 -2.19
N ALA A 222 -0.03 -32.04 -1.67
CA ALA A 222 -0.18 -31.80 -0.25
C ALA A 222 -1.15 -32.77 0.45
N MET A 223 -1.94 -33.54 -0.31
CA MET A 223 -2.77 -34.60 0.27
C MET A 223 -1.88 -35.82 0.56
N PRO A 224 -1.76 -36.27 1.83
CA PRO A 224 -1.05 -37.49 2.14
C PRO A 224 -1.71 -38.65 1.38
N ALA A 225 -0.89 -39.48 0.74
CA ALA A 225 -1.37 -40.68 0.07
C ALA A 225 -2.01 -41.63 1.09
N GLY A 226 -3.35 -41.73 1.05
CA GLY A 226 -4.05 -42.94 1.49
C GLY A 226 -5.07 -42.76 2.63
N ALA A 227 -6.34 -42.92 2.28
CA ALA A 227 -7.31 -43.69 3.07
C ALA A 227 -8.44 -44.18 2.14
N GLY A 228 -8.06 -44.91 1.09
CA GLY A 228 -8.95 -45.81 0.37
C GLY A 228 -8.92 -47.17 1.07
N LYS A 229 -10.11 -47.70 1.35
CA LYS A 229 -10.39 -48.97 2.03
C LYS A 229 -9.56 -50.16 1.54
#